data_AF-A0A3S5EWL8-F1
#
_entry.id   AF-A0A3S5EWL8-F1
#
_cell.length_a   1.000
_cell.length_b   1.000
_cell.length_c   1.000
_cell.angle_alpha   90.00
_cell.angle_beta   90.00
_cell.angle_gamma   90.00
#
_symmetry.space_group_name_H-M   'P 1'
#
loop_
_entity.id
_entity.type
_entity.pdbx_description
1 polymer ?
#
loop_
_entity_poly.entity_id
_entity_poly.type
_entity_poly.pdbx_seq_one_letter_code
_entity_poly.pdbx_strand_id
1 'polypeptide(L)'
;MLVAARTHAAGLEAARAAAVEWLEGTVPGVELLGLVLGADAPGRRRPKPLARLVRDVSGAFPVVLRVPWQASWRLSQPSEAHRGLRVRRIIKTINKINNDERKSS
;
A
#
# COMPACT_ATOMS: atom_id res chain seq x y z
N MET A 1 -11.26 4.23 -1.61
CA MET A 1 -9.92 4.76 -1.99
C MET A 1 -8.81 3.87 -1.44
N LEU A 2 -7.72 3.65 -2.18
CA LEU A 2 -6.49 3.02 -1.67
C LEU A 2 -5.33 4.03 -1.73
N VAL A 3 -4.51 4.07 -0.68
CA VAL A 3 -3.24 4.81 -0.68
C VAL A 3 -2.12 3.85 -1.08
N ALA A 4 -1.19 4.28 -1.93
CA ALA A 4 -0.03 3.48 -2.30
C ALA A 4 1.26 4.26 -2.03
N ALA A 5 2.23 3.60 -1.38
CA ALA A 5 3.52 4.18 -1.06
C ALA A 5 4.66 3.17 -1.21
N ARG A 6 5.85 3.68 -1.52
CA ARG A 6 7.08 2.90 -1.47
C ARG A 6 7.67 2.95 -0.06
N THR A 7 8.36 1.89 0.37
CA THR A 7 8.87 1.77 1.75
C THR A 7 10.16 2.55 2.05
N HIS A 8 10.35 3.70 1.42
CA HIS A 8 11.40 4.67 1.73
C HIS A 8 10.82 5.83 2.56
N ALA A 9 11.67 6.66 3.16
CA ALA A 9 11.25 7.70 4.11
C ALA A 9 10.15 8.63 3.55
N ALA A 10 10.38 9.28 2.41
CA ALA A 10 9.43 10.21 1.82
C ALA A 10 8.07 9.56 1.50
N GLY A 11 8.08 8.36 0.90
CA GLY A 11 6.84 7.63 0.60
C GLY A 11 6.05 7.27 1.85
N LEU A 12 6.72 6.91 2.95
CA LEU A 12 6.05 6.58 4.21
C LEU A 12 5.49 7.82 4.91
N GLU A 13 6.20 8.95 4.89
CA GLU A 13 5.68 10.20 5.43
C GLU A 13 4.50 10.73 4.61
N ALA A 14 4.53 10.61 3.28
CA ALA A 14 3.38 10.94 2.44
C ALA A 14 2.16 10.06 2.74
N ALA A 15 2.36 8.76 2.97
CA ALA A 15 1.27 7.88 3.42
C ALA A 15 0.74 8.27 4.80
N ARG A 16 1.61 8.71 5.71
CA ARG A 16 1.22 9.21 7.02
C ARG A 16 0.35 10.47 6.90
N ALA A 17 0.78 11.43 6.08
CA ALA A 17 0.02 12.66 5.84
C ALA A 17 -1.36 12.36 5.27
N ALA A 18 -1.46 11.48 4.26
CA ALA A 18 -2.75 11.07 3.70
C ALA A 18 -3.68 10.41 4.74
N ALA A 19 -3.13 9.63 5.68
CA ALA A 19 -3.91 9.06 6.77
C ALA A 19 -4.42 10.13 7.75
N VAL A 20 -3.58 11.11 8.08
CA VAL A 20 -3.97 12.25 8.94
C VAL A 20 -5.06 13.07 8.26
N GLU A 21 -4.88 13.45 7.00
CA GLU A 21 -5.88 14.20 6.22
C GLU A 21 -7.24 13.49 6.21
N TRP A 22 -7.25 12.17 6.04
CA TRP A 22 -8.47 11.36 6.08
C TRP A 22 -9.09 11.31 7.49
N LEU A 23 -8.29 11.08 8.54
CA LEU A 23 -8.78 11.04 9.93
C LEU A 23 -9.35 12.38 10.39
N GLU A 24 -8.76 13.49 9.94
CA GLU A 24 -9.23 14.85 10.21
C GLU A 24 -10.48 15.24 9.39
N GLY A 25 -10.92 14.38 8.46
CA GLY A 25 -12.09 14.64 7.61
C GLY A 25 -11.85 15.69 6.53
N THR A 26 -10.59 16.02 6.23
CA THR A 26 -10.22 17.05 5.23
C THR A 26 -10.38 16.59 3.78
N VAL A 27 -10.66 15.30 3.57
CA VAL A 27 -10.88 14.70 2.25
C VAL A 27 -12.35 14.22 2.14
N PRO A 28 -13.31 15.10 1.81
CA PRO A 28 -14.72 14.77 1.83
C PRO A 28 -15.10 13.74 0.75
N GLY A 29 -16.05 12.86 1.07
CA GLY A 29 -16.54 11.84 0.14
C GLY A 29 -15.55 10.69 -0.13
N VAL A 30 -14.46 10.62 0.64
CA VAL A 30 -13.45 9.57 0.50
C VAL A 30 -13.53 8.57 1.64
N GLU A 31 -13.89 7.34 1.27
CA GLU A 31 -13.71 6.19 2.14
C GLU A 31 -12.33 5.57 1.92
N LEU A 32 -11.53 5.47 2.99
CA LEU A 32 -10.19 4.91 2.94
C LEU A 32 -10.21 3.41 3.21
N LEU A 33 -9.91 2.62 2.16
CA LEU A 33 -9.92 1.16 2.22
C LEU A 33 -8.62 0.57 2.78
N GLY A 34 -7.52 1.31 2.65
CA GLY A 34 -6.22 0.85 3.15
C GLY A 34 -5.00 1.35 2.40
N LEU A 35 -3.86 0.76 2.75
CA LEU A 35 -2.52 1.11 2.29
C LEU A 35 -1.85 -0.04 1.55
N VAL A 36 -1.28 0.26 0.38
CA VAL A 36 -0.38 -0.63 -0.38
C VAL A 36 1.06 -0.16 -0.22
N LEU A 37 1.87 -0.96 0.45
CA LEU A 37 3.30 -0.74 0.64
C LEU A 37 4.12 -1.55 -0.36
N GLY A 38 4.73 -0.87 -1.34
CA GLY A 38 5.67 -1.46 -2.28
C GLY A 38 7.12 -1.38 -1.78
N ALA A 39 7.85 -2.48 -1.80
CA ALA A 39 9.27 -2.47 -1.47
C ALA A 39 10.04 -1.46 -2.34
N ASP A 40 10.82 -0.58 -1.71
CA ASP A 40 11.65 0.44 -2.37
C ASP A 40 12.97 -0.12 -2.91
N ALA A 41 13.47 -1.20 -2.33
CA ALA A 41 14.70 -1.88 -2.72
C ALA A 41 14.55 -3.42 -2.61
N PRO A 42 15.40 -4.22 -3.30
CA PRO A 42 15.46 -5.66 -3.09
C PRO A 42 15.95 -6.03 -1.69
N GLY A 43 15.64 -7.25 -1.26
CA GLY A 43 16.11 -7.81 0.02
C GLY A 43 14.99 -8.03 1.04
N ARG A 44 15.34 -8.70 2.14
CA ARG A 44 14.38 -9.06 3.20
C ARG A 44 14.31 -8.06 4.35
N ARG A 45 15.37 -7.28 4.57
CA ARG A 45 15.52 -6.41 5.73
C ARG A 45 15.65 -4.96 5.31
N ARG A 46 15.01 -4.08 6.07
CA ARG A 46 15.12 -2.63 5.93
C ARG A 46 15.90 -2.07 7.12
N PRO A 47 16.54 -0.90 6.99
CA PRO A 47 17.11 -0.19 8.12
C PRO A 47 16.09 -0.07 9.27
N LYS A 48 16.56 -0.21 10.52
CA LYS A 48 15.69 -0.20 11.72
C LYS A 48 14.75 1.02 11.77
N PRO A 49 15.19 2.25 11.43
CA PRO A 49 14.28 3.41 11.39
C PRO A 49 13.14 3.25 10.39
N LEU A 50 13.40 2.76 9.18
CA LEU A 50 12.36 2.52 8.17
C LEU A 50 11.41 1.38 8.58
N ALA A 51 11.93 0.33 9.23
CA ALA A 51 11.10 -0.73 9.76
C ALA A 51 10.11 -0.22 10.83
N ARG A 52 10.58 0.68 11.70
CA ARG A 52 9.76 1.38 12.69
C ARG A 52 8.71 2.26 12.01
N LEU A 53 9.12 3.13 11.08
CA LEU A 53 8.21 4.04 10.39
C LEU A 53 7.11 3.27 9.65
N VAL A 54 7.45 2.17 8.98
CA VAL A 54 6.45 1.30 8.34
C VAL A 54 5.43 0.77 9.33
N ARG A 55 5.86 0.29 10.50
CA ARG A 55 4.94 -0.20 11.52
C ARG A 55 4.03 0.93 11.99
N ASP A 56 4.60 2.08 12.29
CA ASP A 56 3.88 3.22 12.85
C ASP A 56 2.84 3.76 11.83
N VAL A 57 3.21 3.89 10.55
CA VAL A 57 2.28 4.27 9.46
C VAL A 57 1.23 3.19 9.20
N SER A 58 1.60 1.91 9.28
CA SER A 58 0.66 0.79 9.04
C SER A 58 -0.51 0.80 10.02
N GLY A 59 -0.33 1.29 11.25
CA GLY A 59 -1.38 1.36 12.26
C GLY A 59 -2.48 2.39 11.97
N ALA A 60 -2.25 3.32 11.03
CA ALA A 60 -3.21 4.36 10.66
C ALA A 60 -4.17 3.94 9.53
N PHE A 61 -4.08 2.69 9.05
CA PHE A 61 -4.89 2.20 7.93
C PHE A 61 -5.67 0.93 8.31
N PRO A 62 -6.92 0.77 7.85
CA PRO A 62 -7.73 -0.43 8.13
C PRO A 62 -7.11 -1.72 7.58
N VAL A 63 -6.58 -1.65 6.36
CA VAL A 63 -5.92 -2.78 5.69
C VAL A 63 -4.55 -2.34 5.20
N VAL A 64 -3.54 -3.20 5.39
CA VAL A 64 -2.19 -2.98 4.87
C VAL A 64 -1.75 -4.15 4.01
N LEU A 65 -1.45 -3.88 2.74
CA LEU A 65 -0.99 -4.84 1.76
C LEU A 65 0.46 -4.58 1.40
N ARG A 66 1.29 -5.63 1.36
CA ARG A 66 2.74 -5.49 1.14
C ARG A 66 3.18 -6.15 -0.16
N VAL A 67 3.59 -5.34 -1.12
CA VAL A 67 4.10 -5.79 -2.42
C VAL A 67 5.62 -5.96 -2.32
N PRO A 68 6.16 -7.18 -2.52
CA PRO A 68 7.60 -7.40 -2.50
C PRO A 68 8.29 -6.69 -3.67
N TRP A 69 9.62 -6.63 -3.64
CA TRP A 69 10.39 -6.10 -4.76
C TRP A 69 10.20 -6.97 -6.02
N GLN A 70 9.81 -6.33 -7.12
CA GLN A 70 9.56 -6.98 -8.41
C GLN A 70 10.53 -6.42 -9.45
N ALA A 71 11.66 -7.08 -9.64
CA ALA A 71 12.72 -6.60 -10.52
C ALA A 71 12.24 -6.36 -11.96
N SER A 72 11.39 -7.26 -12.48
CA SER A 72 10.84 -7.17 -13.84
C SER A 72 10.02 -5.90 -14.08
N TRP A 73 9.36 -5.35 -13.06
CA TRP A 73 8.47 -4.19 -13.22
C TRP A 73 9.20 -2.91 -13.61
N ARG A 74 10.52 -2.84 -13.45
CA ARG A 74 11.32 -1.68 -13.86
C ARG A 74 11.41 -1.54 -15.38
N LEU A 75 11.26 -2.65 -16.10
CA LEU A 75 11.47 -2.73 -17.55
C LEU A 75 10.21 -3.16 -18.29
N SER A 76 9.12 -3.46 -17.58
CA SER A 76 7.86 -3.90 -18.17
C SER A 76 6.81 -2.80 -18.08
N GLN A 77 5.96 -2.70 -19.10
CA GLN A 77 4.72 -1.94 -18.97
C GLN A 77 3.78 -2.62 -17.97
N PRO A 78 2.86 -1.89 -17.30
CA PRO A 78 1.93 -2.47 -16.33
C PRO A 78 1.07 -3.62 -16.88
N SER A 79 0.74 -3.59 -18.17
CA SER A 79 0.01 -4.65 -18.89
C SER A 79 0.83 -5.94 -19.07
N GLU A 80 2.14 -5.81 -19.20
CA GLU A 80 3.10 -6.89 -19.50
C GLU A 80 3.83 -7.41 -18.26
N ALA A 81 3.78 -6.64 -17.17
CA ALA A 81 4.53 -6.91 -15.96
C ALA A 81 4.18 -8.28 -15.34
N HIS A 82 5.17 -9.16 -15.25
CA HIS A 82 5.01 -10.47 -14.62
C HIS A 82 4.54 -10.34 -13.16
N ARG A 83 3.46 -11.05 -12.82
CA ARG A 83 2.85 -11.02 -11.48
C ARG A 83 3.14 -12.32 -10.75
N GLY A 84 4.14 -12.27 -9.86
CA GLY A 84 4.44 -13.41 -8.98
C GLY A 84 3.23 -13.77 -8.09
N LEU A 85 3.22 -14.99 -7.55
CA LEU A 85 2.10 -15.50 -6.75
C LEU A 85 1.67 -14.57 -5.61
N ARG A 86 2.62 -13.92 -4.92
CA ARG A 86 2.33 -12.97 -3.84
C ARG A 86 1.54 -11.76 -4.34
N VAL A 87 1.93 -11.18 -5.47
CA VAL A 87 1.21 -10.06 -6.08
C VAL A 87 -0.19 -10.47 -6.51
N ARG A 88 -0.33 -11.66 -7.11
CA ARG A 88 -1.65 -12.19 -7.50
C ARG A 88 -2.59 -12.34 -6.31
N ARG A 89 -2.10 -12.78 -5.15
CA ARG A 89 -2.89 -12.83 -3.89
C ARG A 89 -3.29 -11.44 -3.42
N ILE A 90 -2.38 -10.47 -3.46
CA ILE A 90 -2.68 -9.07 -3.09
C ILE A 90 -3.80 -8.52 -3.96
N ILE A 91 -3.74 -8.71 -5.28
CA ILE A 91 -4.80 -8.28 -6.20
C ILE A 91 -6.14 -8.95 -5.84
N LYS A 92 -6.15 -10.25 -5.54
CA LYS A 92 -7.37 -10.94 -5.07
C LYS A 92 -7.91 -10.32 -3.79
N THR A 93 -7.06 -9.97 -2.83
CA THR A 93 -7.46 -9.31 -1.59
C THR A 93 -8.05 -7.92 -1.86
N ILE A 94 -7.43 -7.11 -2.74
CA ILE A 94 -7.97 -5.80 -3.15
C ILE A 94 -9.35 -5.95 -3.76
N ASN A 95 -9.52 -6.89 -4.69
CA ASN A 95 -10.80 -7.13 -5.34
C ASN A 95 -11.86 -7.60 -4.34
N LYS A 96 -11.48 -8.42 -3.36
CA LYS A 96 -12.39 -8.84 -2.29
C LYS A 96 -12.85 -7.64 -1.46
N ILE A 97 -11.92 -6.83 -0.96
CA ILE A 97 -12.24 -5.63 -0.16
C ILE A 97 -13.20 -4.74 -0.94
N ASN A 98 -12.86 -4.40 -2.19
CA ASN A 98 -13.71 -3.55 -3.02
C ASN A 98 -15.12 -4.13 -3.27
N ASN A 99 -15.27 -5.46 -3.32
CA ASN A 99 -16.58 -6.09 -3.48
C ASN A 99 -17.37 -6.15 -2.16
N ASP A 100 -16.69 -6.27 -1.02
CA ASP A 100 -17.32 -6.28 0.30
C ASP A 100 -17.86 -4.87 0.64
N GLU A 101 -17.11 -3.82 0.32
CA GLU A 101 -17.54 -2.42 0.50
C GLU A 101 -18.78 -2.08 -0.33
N ARG A 102 -18.81 -2.49 -1.61
CA ARG A 102 -19.97 -2.29 -2.51
C ARG A 102 -21.25 -2.97 -2.04
N LYS A 103 -21.17 -3.98 -1.16
CA LYS A 103 -22.35 -4.67 -0.62
C LYS A 103 -22.85 -4.02 0.67
N SER A 104 -22.03 -3.21 1.33
CA SER A 104 -22.35 -2.53 2.59
C SER A 104 -22.86 -1.10 2.38
N SER A 105 -22.70 -0.55 1.17
CA SER A 105 -23.28 0.73 0.71
C SER A 105 -24.62 0.52 0.02
#